data_AF-A0A397BY32-F1
#
_entry.id   AF-A0A397BY32-F1
#
_cell.length_a   1.000
_cell.length_b   1.000
_cell.length_c   1.000
_cell.angle_alpha   90.00
_cell.angle_beta   90.00
_cell.angle_gamma   90.00
#
_symmetry.space_group_name_H-M   'P 1'
#
loop_
_entity.id
_entity.type
_entity.pdbx_description
1 polymer ?
#
loop_
_entity_poly.entity_id
_entity_poly.type
_entity_poly.pdbx_seq_one_letter_code
_entity_poly.pdbx_strand_id
1 'polypeptide(L)'
;MQTSSFLLASFLVVLSVTSGAFAQTCSAEGKTVTATGFVMDNYCIDLGNLMDNPTVKTLEGPEVHSIHCLVDLEPCVDSLYTLLAPPENGSKLYTVKYQLGAAGSALAKNYAENARLLGGEKGFSATVTGVDDGTPELKCVTLSNTVVVDGKPLTLSS
;
A
#
# COMPACT_ATOMS: atom_id res chain seq x y z
N MET A 1 -33.15 -68.69 17.08
CA MET A 1 -32.88 -68.21 15.70
C MET A 1 -33.30 -66.75 15.67
N GLN A 2 -32.34 -65.82 15.70
CA GLN A 2 -31.86 -65.07 14.51
C GLN A 2 -32.87 -63.95 14.16
N THR A 3 -32.55 -62.65 14.06
CA THR A 3 -31.29 -61.91 13.93
C THR A 3 -31.50 -60.46 14.38
N SER A 4 -30.39 -59.86 14.80
CA SER A 4 -30.13 -58.45 15.01
C SER A 4 -30.64 -57.52 13.91
N SER A 5 -30.89 -56.26 14.27
CA SER A 5 -30.69 -55.14 13.37
C SER A 5 -30.22 -53.93 14.17
N PHE A 6 -28.91 -53.66 14.09
CA PHE A 6 -28.27 -52.47 14.63
C PHE A 6 -28.38 -51.37 13.58
N LEU A 7 -29.17 -50.33 13.85
CA LEU A 7 -29.14 -49.09 13.07
C LEU A 7 -28.11 -48.16 13.71
N LEU A 8 -26.93 -48.06 13.10
CA LEU A 8 -25.97 -46.99 13.36
C LEU A 8 -26.53 -45.68 12.78
N ALA A 9 -26.94 -44.77 13.66
CA ALA A 9 -27.18 -43.38 13.29
C ALA A 9 -25.82 -42.66 13.20
N SER A 10 -25.30 -42.51 11.97
CA SER A 10 -24.14 -41.68 11.70
C SER A 10 -24.49 -40.21 11.95
N PHE A 11 -24.05 -39.67 13.08
CA PHE A 11 -24.12 -38.24 13.39
C PHE A 11 -22.99 -37.53 12.63
N LEU A 12 -23.30 -36.89 11.50
CA LEU A 12 -22.40 -35.92 10.87
C LEU A 12 -22.39 -34.65 11.72
N VAL A 13 -21.31 -34.43 12.46
CA VAL A 13 -21.04 -33.14 13.11
C VAL A 13 -20.48 -32.20 12.05
N VAL A 14 -21.30 -31.24 11.60
CA VAL A 14 -20.84 -30.13 10.75
C VAL A 14 -20.14 -29.12 11.67
N LEU A 15 -18.81 -29.15 11.73
CA LEU A 15 -18.04 -28.05 12.32
C LEU A 15 -18.09 -26.86 11.37
N SER A 16 -19.06 -25.97 11.58
CA SER A 16 -19.05 -24.63 11.00
C SER A 16 -17.87 -23.85 11.59
N VAL A 17 -16.77 -23.83 10.86
CA VAL A 17 -15.62 -22.96 11.15
C VAL A 17 -16.05 -21.54 10.79
N THR A 18 -16.46 -20.75 11.78
CA THR A 18 -16.71 -19.32 11.58
C THR A 18 -15.35 -18.65 11.39
N SER A 19 -15.00 -18.35 10.15
CA SER A 19 -13.84 -17.54 9.78
C SER A 19 -14.07 -16.10 10.26
N GLY A 20 -13.83 -15.84 11.55
CA GLY A 20 -13.73 -14.48 12.06
C GLY A 20 -12.48 -13.84 11.47
N ALA A 21 -12.63 -12.77 10.70
CA ALA A 21 -11.51 -11.93 10.29
C ALA A 21 -10.92 -11.30 11.55
N PHE A 22 -9.81 -11.86 12.05
CA PHE A 22 -9.04 -11.23 13.10
C PHE A 22 -8.39 -9.99 12.49
N ALA A 23 -8.81 -8.80 12.95
CA ALA A 23 -8.05 -7.59 12.69
C ALA A 23 -6.65 -7.82 13.26
N GLN A 24 -5.64 -7.83 12.40
CA GLN A 24 -4.25 -7.97 12.83
C GLN A 24 -3.92 -6.76 13.70
N THR A 25 -3.92 -6.94 15.02
CA THR A 25 -3.60 -5.88 15.97
C THR A 25 -2.12 -5.56 15.82
N CYS A 26 -1.82 -4.37 15.31
CA CYS A 26 -0.45 -3.92 15.23
C CYS A 26 0.09 -3.61 16.64
N SER A 27 1.26 -4.15 16.97
CA SER A 27 1.88 -4.03 18.30
C SER A 27 3.04 -3.02 18.36
N ALA A 28 3.17 -2.13 17.38
CA ALA A 28 4.25 -1.14 17.38
C ALA A 28 4.01 -0.07 18.45
N GLU A 29 5.06 0.29 19.18
CA GLU A 29 5.06 1.40 20.15
C GLU A 29 5.55 2.68 19.48
N GLY A 30 4.85 3.79 19.67
CA GLY A 30 5.21 5.06 19.05
C GLY A 30 4.03 6.02 18.98
N LYS A 31 4.21 7.10 18.22
CA LYS A 31 3.17 8.11 18.00
C LYS A 31 2.33 7.74 16.78
N THR A 32 1.01 7.68 16.92
CA THR A 32 0.13 7.62 15.75
C THR A 32 0.24 8.92 14.96
N VAL A 33 0.56 8.81 13.68
CA VAL A 33 0.69 9.94 12.74
C VAL A 33 -0.19 9.72 11.53
N THR A 34 -0.58 10.81 10.87
CA THR A 34 -1.24 10.80 9.57
C THR A 34 -0.54 11.77 8.65
N ALA A 35 -0.24 11.34 7.43
CA ALA A 35 0.50 12.12 6.45
C ALA A 35 -0.05 11.86 5.04
N THR A 36 -0.02 12.89 4.22
CA THR A 36 -0.40 12.80 2.79
C THR A 36 0.82 13.11 1.95
N GLY A 37 1.01 12.35 0.88
CA GLY A 37 2.13 12.53 -0.03
C GLY A 37 2.05 11.59 -1.23
N PHE A 38 2.91 11.83 -2.21
CA PHE A 38 3.10 10.89 -3.31
C PHE A 38 3.73 9.60 -2.80
N VAL A 39 3.25 8.46 -3.28
CA VAL A 39 3.91 7.17 -3.07
C VAL A 39 4.81 6.90 -4.25
N MET A 40 6.06 6.56 -3.97
CA MET A 40 7.08 6.35 -4.99
C MET A 40 7.97 5.17 -4.61
N ASP A 41 8.36 4.35 -5.60
CA ASP A 41 9.28 3.24 -5.39
C ASP A 41 10.72 3.69 -5.16
N ASN A 42 11.44 2.93 -4.32
CA ASN A 42 12.83 3.24 -4.01
C ASN A 42 13.73 3.10 -5.26
N TYR A 43 13.39 2.22 -6.20
CA TYR A 43 14.18 2.04 -7.43
C TYR A 43 14.26 3.32 -8.26
N CYS A 44 13.13 3.98 -8.56
CA CYS A 44 13.13 5.25 -9.30
C CYS A 44 13.76 6.40 -8.49
N ILE A 45 13.76 6.32 -7.15
CA ILE A 45 14.50 7.25 -6.29
C ILE A 45 16.01 7.04 -6.44
N ASP A 46 16.47 5.80 -6.39
CA ASP A 46 17.90 5.46 -6.45
C ASP A 46 18.48 5.63 -7.86
N LEU A 47 17.65 5.45 -8.90
CA LEU A 47 18.05 5.62 -10.30
C LEU A 47 18.39 7.08 -10.65
N GLY A 48 17.86 8.05 -9.91
CA GLY A 48 18.07 9.48 -10.13
C GLY A 48 17.12 10.11 -11.16
N ASN A 49 16.49 9.32 -12.04
CA ASN A 49 15.43 9.75 -12.95
C ASN A 49 14.30 8.72 -12.92
N LEU A 50 13.10 9.11 -13.33
CA LEU A 50 11.99 8.16 -13.46
C LEU A 50 12.31 7.15 -14.57
N MET A 51 12.09 5.87 -14.30
CA MET A 51 12.46 4.81 -15.25
C MET A 51 11.60 4.87 -16.53
N ASP A 52 10.31 5.16 -16.37
CA ASP A 52 9.33 5.30 -17.45
C ASP A 52 9.39 6.67 -18.15
N ASN A 53 9.92 7.68 -17.47
CA ASN A 53 10.14 9.02 -18.01
C ASN A 53 11.53 9.57 -17.63
N PRO A 54 12.60 9.14 -18.33
CA PRO A 54 13.98 9.45 -17.96
C PRO A 54 14.36 10.93 -18.14
N THR A 55 13.48 11.76 -18.69
CA THR A 55 13.67 13.22 -18.77
C THR A 55 13.35 13.95 -17.47
N VAL A 56 12.68 13.26 -16.54
CA VAL A 56 12.25 13.81 -15.25
C VAL A 56 13.15 13.26 -14.17
N LYS A 57 13.85 14.17 -13.49
CA LYS A 57 14.67 13.83 -12.33
C LYS A 57 13.78 13.38 -11.18
N THR A 58 14.21 12.32 -10.51
CA THR A 58 13.49 11.79 -9.36
C THR A 58 13.35 12.85 -8.26
N LEU A 59 12.26 12.76 -7.48
CA LEU A 59 11.90 13.73 -6.44
C LEU A 59 11.63 15.18 -6.93
N GLU A 60 11.73 15.52 -8.22
CA GLU A 60 11.33 16.85 -8.74
C GLU A 60 9.88 16.86 -9.25
N GLY A 61 9.42 15.76 -9.86
CA GLY A 61 8.09 15.65 -10.46
C GLY A 61 7.40 14.33 -10.16
N PRO A 62 7.10 13.98 -8.89
CA PRO A 62 6.41 12.73 -8.57
C PRO A 62 4.99 12.64 -9.18
N GLU A 63 4.38 13.77 -9.55
CA GLU A 63 3.07 13.81 -10.22
C GLU A 63 3.06 13.22 -11.63
N VAL A 64 4.24 13.05 -12.25
CA VAL A 64 4.37 12.40 -13.56
C VAL A 64 4.92 10.98 -13.49
N HIS A 65 5.14 10.44 -12.29
CA HIS A 65 5.51 9.04 -12.08
C HIS A 65 4.33 8.12 -12.40
N SER A 66 4.48 7.21 -13.38
CA SER A 66 3.36 6.36 -13.78
C SER A 66 3.04 5.31 -12.72
N ILE A 67 1.75 5.03 -12.58
CA ILE A 67 1.27 3.86 -11.84
C ILE A 67 1.88 2.57 -12.39
N HIS A 68 2.22 2.49 -13.68
CA HIS A 68 2.89 1.33 -14.27
C HIS A 68 4.13 0.88 -13.47
N CYS A 69 4.96 1.82 -13.03
CA CYS A 69 6.11 1.53 -12.17
C CYS A 69 5.69 1.02 -10.79
N LEU A 70 4.57 1.51 -10.24
CA LEU A 70 4.07 1.09 -8.94
C LEU A 70 3.38 -0.27 -8.95
N VAL A 71 3.09 -0.89 -10.11
CA VAL A 71 2.25 -2.10 -10.13
C VAL A 71 2.75 -3.22 -11.04
N ASP A 72 3.44 -2.90 -12.14
CA ASP A 72 3.83 -3.89 -13.15
C ASP A 72 5.35 -4.15 -13.22
N LEU A 73 6.18 -3.13 -12.99
CA LEU A 73 7.63 -3.28 -13.11
C LEU A 73 8.22 -3.89 -11.85
N GLU A 74 8.68 -5.14 -11.98
CA GLU A 74 9.26 -5.93 -10.90
C GLU A 74 10.36 -5.18 -10.13
N PRO A 75 11.36 -4.51 -10.75
CA PRO A 75 12.37 -3.78 -9.98
C PRO A 75 11.79 -2.66 -9.11
N CYS A 76 10.77 -1.95 -9.61
CA CYS A 76 10.10 -0.88 -8.87
C CYS A 76 9.26 -1.46 -7.73
N VAL A 77 8.47 -2.51 -8.00
CA VAL A 77 7.64 -3.19 -7.01
C VAL A 77 8.48 -3.82 -5.89
N ASP A 78 9.54 -4.54 -6.25
CA ASP A 78 10.40 -5.26 -5.29
C ASP A 78 11.24 -4.31 -4.44
N SER A 79 11.53 -3.11 -4.93
CA SER A 79 12.25 -2.09 -4.16
C SER A 79 11.44 -1.49 -3.01
N LEU A 80 10.14 -1.82 -2.90
CA LEU A 80 9.20 -1.25 -1.94
C LEU A 80 9.04 0.27 -2.11
N TYR A 81 8.08 0.83 -1.37
CA TYR A 81 7.64 2.20 -1.57
C TYR A 81 7.90 3.11 -0.38
N THR A 82 7.97 4.39 -0.70
CA THR A 82 8.09 5.49 0.25
C THR A 82 6.88 6.41 0.14
N LEU A 83 6.56 7.09 1.23
CA LEU A 83 5.73 8.29 1.19
C LEU A 83 6.64 9.51 1.15
N LEU A 84 6.42 10.38 0.17
CA LEU A 84 7.17 11.62 0.02
C LEU A 84 6.56 12.78 0.80
N ALA A 85 7.39 13.62 1.42
CA ALA A 85 7.02 14.94 1.91
C ALA A 85 7.22 16.00 0.80
N PRO A 86 6.37 17.04 0.76
CA PRO A 86 6.53 18.13 -0.20
C PRO A 86 7.87 18.87 0.01
N PRO A 87 8.39 19.56 -1.00
CA PRO A 87 9.58 20.39 -0.86
C PRO A 87 9.43 21.46 0.22
N GLU A 88 10.47 21.67 1.01
CA GLU A 88 10.54 22.71 2.05
C GLU A 88 11.72 23.66 1.80
N ASN A 89 11.72 24.81 2.48
CA ASN A 89 12.85 25.76 2.51
C ASN A 89 13.34 26.24 1.13
N GLY A 90 12.42 26.42 0.18
CA GLY A 90 12.74 26.87 -1.18
C GLY A 90 13.37 25.80 -2.08
N SER A 91 13.46 24.55 -1.61
CA SER A 91 13.81 23.40 -2.45
C SER A 91 12.72 23.13 -3.49
N LYS A 92 13.12 22.51 -4.60
CA LYS A 92 12.19 21.89 -5.57
C LYS A 92 12.04 20.39 -5.37
N LEU A 93 12.86 19.79 -4.50
CA LEU A 93 12.90 18.36 -4.27
C LEU A 93 11.95 17.97 -3.15
N TYR A 94 11.11 16.98 -3.44
CA TYR A 94 10.45 16.16 -2.45
C TYR A 94 11.50 15.38 -1.65
N THR A 95 11.14 14.97 -0.44
CA THR A 95 12.00 14.14 0.40
C THR A 95 11.25 12.91 0.87
N VAL A 96 11.97 11.83 1.20
CA VAL A 96 11.35 10.66 1.82
C VAL A 96 10.88 11.04 3.23
N LYS A 97 9.57 10.94 3.47
CA LYS A 97 8.99 11.13 4.80
C LYS A 97 9.03 9.84 5.60
N TYR A 98 8.56 8.75 4.98
CA TYR A 98 8.54 7.43 5.58
C TYR A 98 8.81 6.35 4.53
N GLN A 99 9.57 5.33 4.90
CA GLN A 99 9.52 4.03 4.23
C GLN A 99 8.21 3.33 4.63
N LEU A 100 7.52 2.70 3.68
CA LEU A 100 6.25 2.00 3.95
C LEU A 100 6.45 0.54 4.37
N GLY A 101 7.68 0.02 4.21
CA GLY A 101 8.00 -1.38 4.49
C GLY A 101 7.19 -2.35 3.63
N ALA A 102 7.32 -3.65 3.88
CA ALA A 102 6.66 -4.67 3.06
C ALA A 102 5.11 -4.57 3.14
N ALA A 103 4.56 -4.45 4.34
CA ALA A 103 3.11 -4.43 4.54
C ALA A 103 2.46 -3.16 3.97
N GLY A 104 3.05 -1.99 4.23
CA GLY A 104 2.54 -0.72 3.69
C GLY A 104 2.70 -0.62 2.17
N SER A 105 3.80 -1.15 1.62
CA SER A 105 4.01 -1.17 0.16
C SER A 105 3.03 -2.12 -0.52
N ALA A 106 2.74 -3.29 0.06
CA ALA A 106 1.71 -4.19 -0.47
C ALA A 106 0.32 -3.52 -0.50
N LEU A 107 -0.03 -2.77 0.56
CA LEU A 107 -1.27 -2.00 0.61
C LEU A 107 -1.30 -0.89 -0.45
N ALA A 108 -0.23 -0.11 -0.55
CA ALA A 108 -0.11 0.95 -1.54
C ALA A 108 -0.15 0.42 -2.98
N LYS A 109 0.47 -0.74 -3.26
CA LYS A 109 0.37 -1.43 -4.56
C LYS A 109 -1.07 -1.76 -4.90
N ASN A 110 -1.81 -2.38 -3.98
CA ASN A 110 -3.21 -2.72 -4.18
C ASN A 110 -4.07 -1.47 -4.47
N TYR A 111 -3.83 -0.37 -3.75
CA TYR A 111 -4.53 0.89 -3.98
C TYR A 111 -4.17 1.50 -5.33
N ALA A 112 -2.90 1.44 -5.75
CA ALA A 112 -2.47 1.88 -7.07
C ALA A 112 -3.08 1.02 -8.20
N GLU A 113 -3.18 -0.29 -8.01
CA GLU A 113 -3.88 -1.19 -8.95
C GLU A 113 -5.36 -0.84 -9.09
N ASN A 114 -6.06 -0.61 -7.98
CA ASN A 114 -7.47 -0.22 -8.00
C ASN A 114 -7.67 1.15 -8.64
N ALA A 115 -6.80 2.12 -8.34
CA ALA A 115 -6.79 3.42 -8.99
C ALA A 115 -6.63 3.30 -10.52
N ARG A 116 -5.72 2.43 -10.97
CA ARG A 116 -5.51 2.15 -12.39
C ARG A 116 -6.74 1.53 -13.04
N LEU A 117 -7.42 0.61 -12.37
CA LEU A 117 -8.69 0.03 -12.87
C LEU A 117 -9.78 1.08 -13.06
N LEU A 118 -9.73 2.19 -12.32
CA LEU A 118 -10.62 3.34 -12.46
C LEU A 118 -10.12 4.39 -13.47
N GLY A 119 -9.04 4.09 -14.21
CA GLY A 119 -8.49 4.94 -15.26
C GLY A 119 -7.38 5.90 -14.81
N GLY A 120 -6.84 5.74 -13.60
CA GLY A 120 -5.68 6.51 -13.16
C GLY A 120 -4.39 6.09 -13.87
N GLU A 121 -3.54 7.06 -14.25
CA GLU A 121 -2.31 6.79 -15.02
C GLU A 121 -1.02 7.13 -14.26
N LYS A 122 -0.97 8.25 -13.53
CA LYS A 122 0.26 8.76 -12.90
C LYS A 122 0.00 9.60 -11.65
N GLY A 123 1.07 9.88 -10.92
CA GLY A 123 1.06 10.81 -9.78
C GLY A 123 0.20 10.30 -8.64
N PHE A 124 0.44 9.06 -8.22
CA PHE A 124 -0.32 8.43 -7.15
C PHE A 124 0.05 9.02 -5.78
N SER A 125 -0.90 9.70 -5.16
CA SER A 125 -0.79 10.31 -3.84
C SER A 125 -1.82 9.71 -2.90
N ALA A 126 -1.40 9.42 -1.67
CA ALA A 126 -2.20 8.75 -0.67
C ALA A 126 -2.09 9.45 0.69
N THR A 127 -3.15 9.37 1.48
CA THR A 127 -3.10 9.66 2.92
C THR A 127 -2.88 8.37 3.67
N VAL A 128 -1.76 8.29 4.39
CA VAL A 128 -1.39 7.14 5.22
C VAL A 128 -1.53 7.49 6.69
N THR A 129 -2.00 6.53 7.48
CA THR A 129 -2.00 6.58 8.95
C THR A 129 -1.19 5.39 9.46
N GLY A 130 -0.34 5.61 10.45
CA GLY A 130 0.48 4.57 11.04
C GLY A 130 1.11 5.01 12.36
N VAL A 131 2.05 4.20 12.87
CA VAL A 131 2.80 4.46 14.10
C VAL A 131 4.24 4.82 13.75
N ASP A 132 4.64 6.02 14.15
CA ASP A 132 6.00 6.53 14.09
C ASP A 132 6.72 6.17 15.41
N ASP A 133 7.63 5.21 15.33
CA ASP A 133 8.46 4.73 16.44
C ASP A 133 9.84 5.43 16.50
N GLY A 134 10.03 6.48 15.70
CA GLY A 134 11.30 7.19 15.55
C GLY A 134 12.25 6.54 14.53
N THR A 135 11.89 5.42 13.90
CA THR A 135 12.63 4.85 12.77
C THR A 135 12.13 5.40 11.44
N PRO A 136 12.90 5.26 10.34
CA PRO A 136 12.44 5.72 9.02
C PRO A 136 11.20 5.00 8.46
N GLU A 137 10.86 3.81 8.98
CA GLU A 137 9.73 3.02 8.48
C GLU A 137 8.47 3.27 9.31
N LEU A 138 7.39 3.69 8.66
CA LEU A 138 6.09 3.84 9.32
C LEU A 138 5.50 2.46 9.60
N LYS A 139 5.16 2.19 10.87
CA LYS A 139 4.57 0.92 11.29
C LYS A 139 3.04 0.97 11.18
N CYS A 140 2.39 -0.18 11.17
CA CYS A 140 0.92 -0.27 11.22
C CYS A 140 0.20 0.52 10.11
N VAL A 141 0.78 0.55 8.91
CA VAL A 141 0.32 1.41 7.84
C VAL A 141 -1.10 1.04 7.41
N THR A 142 -1.95 2.06 7.33
CA THR A 142 -3.28 2.04 6.70
C THR A 142 -3.35 3.19 5.71
N LEU A 143 -4.16 3.04 4.66
CA LEU A 143 -4.38 4.07 3.64
C LEU A 143 -5.85 4.52 3.68
N SER A 144 -6.06 5.82 3.51
CA SER A 144 -7.39 6.36 3.21
C SER A 144 -7.89 5.81 1.89
N ASN A 145 -9.17 5.41 1.84
CA ASN A 145 -9.82 4.92 0.62
C ASN A 145 -9.94 5.98 -0.47
N THR A 146 -9.67 7.25 -0.17
CA THR A 146 -9.54 8.29 -1.20
C THR A 146 -8.07 8.56 -1.46
N VAL A 147 -7.64 8.31 -2.69
CA VAL A 147 -6.32 8.62 -3.23
C VAL A 147 -6.43 9.76 -4.25
N VAL A 148 -5.30 10.37 -4.62
CA VAL A 148 -5.25 11.36 -5.72
C VAL A 148 -4.36 10.80 -6.81
N VAL A 149 -4.86 10.83 -8.05
CA VAL A 149 -4.20 10.26 -9.23
C VAL A 149 -4.55 11.15 -10.40
N ASP A 150 -3.58 11.45 -11.28
CA ASP A 150 -3.75 12.43 -12.35
C ASP A 150 -4.24 13.81 -11.85
N GLY A 151 -3.88 14.15 -10.60
CA GLY A 151 -4.32 15.37 -9.93
C GLY A 151 -5.80 15.39 -9.52
N LYS A 152 -6.50 14.24 -9.55
CA LYS A 152 -7.93 14.12 -9.22
C LYS A 152 -8.14 13.11 -8.08
N PRO A 153 -9.06 13.38 -7.15
CA PRO A 153 -9.41 12.40 -6.13
C PRO A 153 -10.16 11.22 -6.75
N LEU A 154 -9.78 10.00 -6.35
CA LEU A 154 -10.47 8.75 -6.65
C LEU A 154 -10.79 8.04 -5.33
N THR A 155 -12.06 7.68 -5.14
CA THR A 155 -12.48 6.86 -3.99
C THR A 155 -12.49 5.40 -4.42
N LEU A 156 -11.66 4.60 -3.75
CA LEU A 156 -11.53 3.17 -3.96
C LEU A 156 -12.54 2.42 -3.07
N SER A 157 -13.08 1.32 -3.57
CA SER A 157 -13.90 0.42 -2.76
C SER A 157 -13.01 -0.27 -1.73
N SER A 158 -13.44 -0.23 -0.46
CA SER A 158 -12.87 -1.01 0.65
C SER A 158 -13.01 -2.50 0.46
#